data_AF-A0A7I8MYH7-F1
#
_entry.id   AF-A0A7I8MYH7-F1
#
_cell.length_a   1.000
_cell.length_b   1.000
_cell.length_c   1.000
_cell.angle_alpha   90.00
_cell.angle_beta   90.00
_cell.angle_gamma   90.00
#
_symmetry.space_group_name_H-M   'P 1'
#
loop_
_entity.id
_entity.type
_entity.pdbx_description
1 polymer ?
#
loop_
_entity_poly.entity_id
_entity_poly.type
_entity_poly.pdbx_seq_one_letter_code
_entity_poly.pdbx_strand_id
1 'polypeptide(L)' 'MFKKSKKKKGFIIDLEKLNSLNSEGCPACGQKFSLGETAVVACGAWEGGSKVIHENEAVYDPKTDGFVERRCHEARRGRI' A
#
# COMPACT_ATOMS: atom_id res chain seq x y z
N MET A 1 11.18 -25.44 -9.50
CA MET A 1 11.59 -24.40 -8.52
C MET A 1 10.34 -23.78 -7.90
N PHE A 2 10.00 -24.13 -6.65
CA PHE A 2 8.89 -23.49 -5.94
C PHE A 2 9.31 -22.06 -5.58
N LYS A 3 8.84 -21.06 -6.32
CA LYS A 3 9.01 -19.64 -5.94
C LYS A 3 8.32 -19.48 -4.59
N LYS A 4 9.09 -19.30 -3.51
CA LYS A 4 8.52 -18.94 -2.19
C LYS A 4 7.71 -17.67 -2.38
N SER A 5 6.38 -17.79 -2.39
CA SER A 5 5.47 -16.65 -2.39
C SER A 5 5.77 -15.83 -1.14
N LYS A 6 6.45 -14.69 -1.30
CA LYS A 6 6.70 -13.73 -0.22
C LYS A 6 5.35 -13.46 0.43
N LYS A 7 5.21 -13.78 1.73
CA LYS A 7 4.01 -13.48 2.50
C LYS A 7 3.72 -11.99 2.30
N LYS A 8 2.71 -11.69 1.49
CA LYS A 8 2.27 -10.32 1.24
C LYS A 8 1.93 -9.76 2.62
N LYS A 9 2.67 -8.77 3.12
CA LYS A 9 2.36 -8.07 4.38
C LYS A 9 1.15 -7.15 4.21
N GLY A 10 0.15 -7.63 3.47
CA GLY A 10 -1.14 -6.99 3.31
C GLY A 10 -2.13 -7.58 4.29
N PHE A 11 -3.20 -6.85 4.52
CA PHE A 11 -4.32 -7.25 5.34
C PHE A 11 -5.62 -7.03 4.58
N ILE A 12 -6.65 -7.75 4.99
CA ILE A 12 -8.01 -7.53 4.50
C ILE A 12 -8.64 -6.40 5.31
N ILE A 13 -9.36 -5.53 4.62
CA ILE A 13 -10.19 -4.48 5.21
C ILE A 13 -11.42 -5.15 5.84
N ASP A 14 -11.42 -5.17 7.17
CA ASP A 14 -12.56 -5.55 8.00
C ASP A 14 -13.37 -4.30 8.41
N LEU A 15 -14.45 -4.49 9.17
CA LEU A 15 -15.32 -3.40 9.63
C LEU A 15 -14.59 -2.35 10.48
N GLU A 16 -13.65 -2.76 11.33
CA GLU A 16 -12.91 -1.84 12.19
C GLU A 16 -11.96 -0.96 11.37
N LYS A 17 -11.20 -1.59 10.48
CA LYS A 17 -10.31 -0.87 9.56
C LYS A 17 -11.08 0.02 8.62
N LEU A 18 -12.20 -0.46 8.10
CA LEU A 18 -13.04 0.33 7.21
C LEU A 18 -13.51 1.60 7.91
N ASN A 19 -14.07 1.51 9.11
CA ASN A 19 -14.51 2.69 9.86
C ASN A 19 -13.37 3.66 10.15
N SER A 20 -12.18 3.14 10.45
CA SER A 20 -10.98 3.96 10.71
C SER A 20 -10.47 4.68 9.45
N LEU A 21 -10.53 4.02 8.29
CA LEU A 21 -9.93 4.50 7.04
C LEU A 21 -10.93 5.20 6.12
N ASN A 22 -12.25 5.09 6.34
CA ASN A 22 -13.28 5.59 5.43
C ASN A 22 -13.26 7.12 5.26
N SER A 23 -12.81 7.86 6.27
CA SER A 23 -12.68 9.32 6.21
C SER A 23 -11.50 9.77 5.34
N GLU A 24 -10.37 9.06 5.39
CA GLU A 24 -9.17 9.39 4.61
C GLU A 24 -9.22 8.78 3.20
N GLY A 25 -9.74 7.56 3.07
CA GLY A 25 -9.67 6.79 1.83
C GLY A 25 -8.24 6.34 1.50
N CYS A 26 -8.05 5.78 0.32
CA CYS A 26 -6.73 5.42 -0.20
C CYS A 26 -6.08 6.65 -0.82
N PRO A 27 -4.99 7.21 -0.25
CA PRO A 27 -4.34 8.41 -0.77
C PRO A 27 -3.63 8.20 -2.12
N ALA A 28 -3.41 6.95 -2.55
CA ALA A 28 -2.76 6.66 -3.83
C ALA A 28 -3.74 6.70 -5.02
N CYS A 29 -4.94 6.10 -4.88
CA CYS A 29 -5.94 6.08 -5.96
C CYS A 29 -7.08 7.10 -5.76
N GLY A 30 -7.23 7.69 -4.58
CA GLY A 30 -8.29 8.62 -4.23
C GLY A 30 -9.66 7.97 -4.00
N GLN A 31 -9.74 6.64 -3.99
CA GLN A 31 -10.98 5.89 -3.73
C GLN A 31 -11.08 5.46 -2.27
N LYS A 32 -12.30 5.29 -1.77
CA LYS A 32 -12.55 4.70 -0.45
C LYS A 32 -12.22 3.20 -0.45
N PHE A 33 -11.88 2.69 0.73
CA PHE A 33 -11.78 1.25 0.94
C PHE A 33 -13.17 0.61 1.02
N SER A 34 -13.27 -0.66 0.65
CA SER A 34 -14.45 -1.50 0.81
C SER A 34 -14.13 -2.75 1.65
N LEU A 35 -15.14 -3.33 2.28
CA LEU A 35 -14.99 -4.58 3.05
C LEU A 35 -14.48 -5.70 2.15
N GLY A 36 -13.52 -6.47 2.67
CA GLY A 36 -12.94 -7.59 1.94
C GLY A 36 -11.83 -7.22 0.96
N GLU A 37 -11.58 -5.93 0.72
CA GLU A 37 -10.45 -5.49 -0.09
C GLU A 37 -9.10 -5.71 0.62
N THR A 38 -8.05 -5.93 -0.16
CA THR A 38 -6.68 -6.05 0.36
C THR A 38 -5.97 -4.70 0.33
N ALA A 39 -5.38 -4.34 1.46
CA ALA A 39 -4.60 -3.12 1.64
C ALA A 39 -3.25 -3.41 2.29
N VAL A 40 -2.30 -2.49 2.13
CA VAL A 40 -0.96 -2.55 2.69
C VAL A 40 -0.58 -1.21 3.31
N VAL A 41 0.31 -1.25 4.30
CA VAL A 41 0.98 -0.04 4.78
C VAL A 41 2.15 0.27 3.85
N ALA A 42 2.10 1.40 3.17
CA ALA A 42 3.13 1.81 2.23
C ALA A 42 3.73 3.18 2.61
N CYS A 43 5.00 3.37 2.28
CA CYS A 43 5.64 4.68 2.29
C CYS A 43 5.42 5.39 0.95
N GLY A 44 5.07 6.66 0.97
CA GLY A 44 4.86 7.47 -0.22
C GLY A 44 5.35 8.90 -0.03
N ALA A 45 5.00 9.77 -0.97
CA ALA A 45 5.29 11.20 -0.90
C ALA A 45 4.28 11.97 -0.03
N TRP A 46 3.77 11.34 1.03
CA TRP A 46 2.77 11.93 1.93
C TRP A 46 3.42 12.48 3.19
N GLU A 47 2.90 13.60 3.66
CA GLU A 47 3.25 14.18 4.96
C GLU A 47 2.76 13.25 6.09
N GLY A 48 3.58 13.07 7.12
CA GLY A 48 3.24 12.25 8.29
C GLY A 48 3.55 10.76 8.20
N GLY A 49 4.24 10.30 7.14
CA GLY A 49 4.84 8.96 7.07
C GLY A 49 4.02 7.94 6.28
N SER A 50 4.09 6.67 6.69
CA SER A 50 3.45 5.57 5.97
C SER A 50 1.93 5.64 6.06
N LYS A 51 1.25 5.36 4.96
CA LYS A 51 -0.22 5.35 4.85
C LYS A 51 -0.73 4.00 4.40
N VAL A 52 -2.00 3.73 4.68
CA VAL A 52 -2.67 2.53 4.16
C VAL A 52 -3.14 2.83 2.74
N ILE A 53 -2.75 1.97 1.80
CA ILE A 53 -3.19 2.04 0.40
C ILE A 53 -3.65 0.68 -0.08
N HIS A 54 -4.46 0.65 -1.14
CA HIS A 54 -4.81 -0.60 -1.82
C HIS A 54 -3.54 -1.35 -2.24
N GLU A 55 -3.54 -2.68 -2.12
CA GLU A 55 -2.37 -3.52 -2.47
C GLU A 55 -1.90 -3.26 -3.91
N ASN A 56 -2.85 -3.01 -4.82
CA ASN A 56 -2.54 -2.69 -6.22
C ASN A 56 -1.77 -1.38 -6.37
N GLU A 57 -1.93 -0.40 -5.49
CA GLU A 57 -1.23 0.88 -5.58
C GLU A 57 0.18 0.84 -4.94
N ALA A 58 0.58 -0.32 -4.43
CA ALA A 58 1.85 -0.51 -3.76
C ALA A 58 2.81 -1.43 -4.53
N VAL A 59 4.11 -1.20 -4.35
CA VAL A 59 5.18 -2.07 -4.82
C VAL A 59 6.00 -2.49 -3.62
N TYR A 60 6.23 -3.80 -3.48
CA TYR A 60 7.10 -4.30 -2.43
C TYR A 60 8.57 -4.00 -2.77
N ASP A 61 9.24 -3.27 -1.88
CA ASP A 61 10.67 -2.99 -1.96
C ASP A 61 11.45 -3.99 -1.09
N PRO A 62 12.24 -4.90 -1.70
CA PRO A 62 13.02 -5.87 -0.95
C PRO A 62 14.17 -5.24 -0.14
N LYS A 63 14.59 -4.02 -0.45
CA LYS A 63 15.69 -3.35 0.27
C LYS A 63 15.27 -2.91 1.66
N THR A 64 14.03 -2.46 1.79
CA THR A 64 13.44 -1.97 3.04
C THR A 64 12.50 -2.99 3.69
N ASP A 65 12.28 -4.14 3.04
CA ASP A 65 11.31 -5.17 3.43
C ASP A 65 9.89 -4.59 3.68
N GLY A 66 9.55 -3.54 2.92
CA GLY A 66 8.33 -2.76 3.07
C GLY A 66 7.63 -2.51 1.74
N PHE A 67 6.46 -1.88 1.80
CA PHE A 67 5.76 -1.42 0.61
C PHE A 67 6.05 0.07 0.38
N VAL A 68 6.20 0.43 -0.89
CA VAL A 68 6.33 1.80 -1.36
C VAL A 68 5.18 2.07 -2.32
N GLU A 69 4.60 3.26 -2.28
CA GLU A 69 3.63 3.69 -3.28
C GLU A 69 4.20 3.52 -4.68
N ARG A 70 3.42 2.92 -5.59
CA ARG A 70 3.84 2.63 -6.96
C ARG A 70 4.36 3.87 -7.68
N ARG A 71 3.62 4.97 -7.64
CA ARG A 71 3.99 6.24 -8.31
C ARG A 71 5.29 6.81 -7.73
N CYS A 72 5.43 6.85 -6.41
CA CYS A 72 6.69 7.24 -5.76
C CYS A 72 7.87 6.34 -6.18
N HIS A 73 7.66 5.03 -6.22
CA HIS A 73 8.68 4.07 -6.64
C HIS A 73 9.09 4.25 -8.12
N GLU A 74 8.13 4.51 -9.01
CA GLU A 74 8.39 4.80 -10.43
C GLU A 74 9.17 6.12 -10.60
N ALA A 75 8.77 7.18 -9.90
CA ALA A 75 9.47 8.47 -9.93
C ALA A 75 10.93 8.35 -9.46
N ARG A 76 11.20 7.50 -8.44
CA ARG A 76 12.57 7.21 -7.98
C ARG A 76 13.41 6.46 -9.01
N ARG A 77 12.78 5.64 -9.85
CA ARG A 77 13.47 4.86 -10.89
C ARG A 77 13.71 5.65 -12.18
N GLY A 78 12.93 6.70 -12.43
CA GLY A 78 13.06 7.56 -13.61
C GLY A 78 14.15 8.65 -13.51
N ARG A 79 14.82 8.80 -12.36
CA ARG A 79 16.05 9.63 -12.25
C ARG A 79 17.26 8.80 -12.66
N ILE A 80 17.48 8.63 -13.96
CA ILE A 80 18.72 8.13 -14.55
C ILE A 80 19.15 9.14 -15.61
#